data_AF-A6HGJ7-F1
#
_entry.id   AF-A6HGJ7-F1
#
_cell.length_a   1.000
_cell.length_b   1.000
_cell.length_c   1.000
_cell.angle_alpha   90.00
_cell.angle_beta   90.00
_cell.angle_gamma   90.00
#
_symmetry.space_group_name_H-M   'P 1'
#
loop_
_entity.id
_entity.type
_entity.pdbx_description
1 polymer ?
#
loop_
_entity_poly.entity_id
_entity_poly.type
_entity_poly.pdbx_seq_one_letter_code
_entity_poly.pdbx_strand_id
1 'polypeptide(L)'
;MSEDLPYEVRRAQEINHLFGPKNSDDAYDVVFDLHNTTSNMGCTLILEDSRNDFLIQMFHYIKTCMAPLPCSVYLIEHPSLKYATTRSIAKYPVGIEVGPQPHGVLRADILDQMRRMLKHALDFIQRFNEGKEFPPCAIDVYKIMEKVDYPRNESGDVAAVIHPNLQDQDWKPLHPGDPVFVSLDGKVIPLGGDCTVYPVFVNEAAYYEKKEAFAKTTKLTLNAKSIRSTLH
;
A
#
# COMPACT_ATOMS: atom_id res chain seq x y z
N MET A 1 29.66 -19.70 -11.28
CA MET A 1 28.56 -18.98 -11.97
C MET A 1 27.77 -18.11 -10.98
N SER A 2 28.41 -17.17 -10.27
CA SER A 2 27.66 -16.39 -9.27
C SER A 2 28.21 -14.99 -8.92
N GLU A 3 29.12 -14.41 -9.69
CA GLU A 3 29.62 -13.04 -9.38
C GLU A 3 28.84 -11.91 -10.09
N ASP A 4 28.00 -12.21 -11.09
CA ASP A 4 27.30 -11.19 -11.89
C ASP A 4 25.81 -10.96 -11.55
N LEU A 5 25.25 -11.67 -10.57
CA LEU A 5 23.84 -11.51 -10.19
C LEU A 5 23.68 -10.38 -9.15
N PRO A 6 22.74 -9.42 -9.35
CA PRO A 6 22.43 -8.41 -8.35
C PRO A 6 22.14 -9.04 -6.99
N TYR A 7 22.56 -8.37 -5.91
CA TYR A 7 22.37 -8.86 -4.56
C TYR A 7 20.90 -9.21 -4.27
N GLU A 8 19.97 -8.34 -4.63
CA GLU A 8 18.53 -8.52 -4.43
C GLU A 8 17.97 -9.71 -5.21
N VAL A 9 18.56 -10.06 -6.36
CA VAL A 9 18.14 -11.25 -7.13
C VAL A 9 18.54 -12.53 -6.39
N ARG A 10 19.78 -12.60 -5.88
CA ARG A 10 20.25 -13.73 -5.06
C ARG A 10 19.40 -13.87 -3.80
N ARG A 11 19.15 -12.76 -3.12
CA ARG A 11 18.33 -12.76 -1.91
C ARG A 11 16.87 -13.12 -2.19
N ALA A 12 16.29 -12.69 -3.31
CA ALA A 12 14.95 -13.10 -3.72
C ALA A 12 14.84 -14.60 -3.97
N GLN A 13 15.88 -15.23 -4.56
CA GLN A 13 15.93 -16.69 -4.74
C GLN A 13 15.94 -17.42 -3.38
N GLU A 14 16.73 -16.94 -2.42
CA GLU A 14 16.76 -17.49 -1.06
C GLU A 14 15.41 -17.33 -0.34
N ILE A 15 14.80 -16.14 -0.40
CA ILE A 15 13.48 -15.87 0.19
C ILE A 15 12.42 -16.79 -0.43
N ASN A 16 12.41 -16.94 -1.75
CA ASN A 16 11.48 -17.82 -2.45
C ASN A 16 11.70 -19.29 -2.08
N HIS A 17 12.94 -19.70 -1.79
CA HIS A 17 13.24 -21.05 -1.32
C HIS A 17 12.77 -21.29 0.12
N LEU A 18 12.93 -20.30 1.02
CA LEU A 18 12.58 -20.42 2.43
C LEU A 18 11.08 -20.27 2.72
N PHE A 19 10.40 -19.39 1.98
CA PHE A 19 9.01 -19.00 2.26
C PHE A 19 8.04 -19.29 1.10
N GLY A 20 8.55 -19.68 -0.06
CA GLY A 20 7.76 -20.14 -1.19
C GLY A 20 7.84 -21.67 -1.34
N PRO A 21 7.99 -22.21 -2.55
CA PRO A 21 8.08 -21.50 -3.84
C PRO A 21 6.81 -20.71 -4.18
N LYS A 22 6.97 -19.52 -4.78
CA LYS A 22 5.85 -18.70 -5.23
C LYS A 22 4.86 -19.50 -6.10
N ASN A 23 3.57 -19.38 -5.79
CA ASN A 23 2.47 -20.10 -6.43
C ASN A 23 2.46 -21.63 -6.23
N SER A 24 3.14 -22.16 -5.23
CA SER A 24 3.05 -23.59 -4.86
C SER A 24 2.15 -23.81 -3.63
N ASP A 25 1.73 -25.07 -3.42
CA ASP A 25 1.02 -25.48 -2.21
C ASP A 25 1.89 -25.42 -0.95
N ASP A 26 3.22 -25.52 -1.11
CA ASP A 26 4.22 -25.46 -0.03
C ASP A 26 4.54 -24.01 0.40
N ALA A 27 4.09 -23.01 -0.36
CA ALA A 27 4.29 -21.61 -0.01
C ALA A 27 3.65 -21.28 1.34
N TYR A 28 4.27 -20.34 2.06
CA TYR A 28 3.70 -19.81 3.29
C TYR A 28 2.29 -19.28 3.04
N ASP A 29 1.40 -19.56 3.98
CA ASP A 29 0.00 -19.14 3.85
C ASP A 29 -0.10 -17.61 3.89
N VAL A 30 0.48 -16.96 4.89
CA VAL A 30 0.44 -15.49 5.04
C VAL A 30 1.86 -14.94 5.18
N VAL A 31 2.15 -13.85 4.45
CA VAL A 31 3.35 -13.03 4.66
C VAL A 31 2.92 -11.59 4.89
N PHE A 32 3.28 -11.05 6.06
CA PHE A 32 3.19 -9.63 6.38
C PHE A 32 4.54 -8.97 6.06
N ASP A 33 4.54 -8.10 5.07
CA ASP A 33 5.72 -7.35 4.64
C ASP A 33 5.57 -5.89 5.06
N LEU A 34 6.51 -5.42 5.89
CA LEU A 34 6.41 -4.17 6.64
C LEU A 34 7.20 -3.06 5.94
N HIS A 35 6.53 -1.97 5.65
CA HIS A 35 7.09 -0.80 4.95
C HIS A 35 6.86 0.46 5.77
N ASN A 36 7.72 1.45 5.51
CA ASN A 36 7.50 2.82 5.93
C ASN A 36 7.56 3.73 4.70
N THR A 37 6.78 4.81 4.75
CA THR A 37 6.77 5.86 3.76
C THR A 37 7.01 7.21 4.41
N THR A 38 7.66 8.09 3.66
CA THR A 38 7.80 9.50 3.98
C THR A 38 6.51 10.30 3.76
N SER A 39 5.56 9.77 2.98
CA SER A 39 4.25 10.36 2.72
C SER A 39 3.31 10.28 3.93
N ASN A 40 2.35 11.21 4.03
CA ASN A 40 1.43 11.31 5.17
C ASN A 40 0.26 10.32 5.06
N MET A 41 0.56 9.05 4.83
CA MET A 41 -0.45 8.03 4.56
C MET A 41 -1.11 7.45 5.81
N GLY A 42 -0.48 7.56 6.99
CA GLY A 42 -0.96 6.92 8.21
C GLY A 42 -0.88 5.39 8.12
N CYS A 43 -1.69 4.70 8.93
CA CYS A 43 -1.83 3.24 8.88
C CYS A 43 -2.46 2.82 7.55
N THR A 44 -1.74 2.03 6.76
CA THR A 44 -2.18 1.61 5.43
C THR A 44 -1.99 0.10 5.21
N LEU A 45 -3.04 -0.56 4.72
CA LEU A 45 -3.02 -1.96 4.32
C LEU A 45 -3.02 -2.05 2.80
N ILE A 46 -2.11 -2.86 2.23
CA ILE A 46 -1.98 -3.04 0.79
C ILE A 46 -2.63 -4.36 0.38
N LEU A 47 -3.67 -4.29 -0.45
CA LEU A 47 -4.39 -5.42 -1.04
C LEU A 47 -3.98 -5.62 -2.50
N GLU A 48 -3.73 -6.86 -2.91
CA GLU A 48 -3.33 -7.19 -4.30
C GLU A 48 -4.40 -7.98 -5.07
N ASP A 49 -5.49 -8.40 -4.44
CA ASP A 49 -6.60 -9.11 -5.10
C ASP A 49 -7.93 -8.67 -4.51
N SER A 50 -8.77 -8.04 -5.33
CA SER A 50 -10.09 -7.53 -4.94
C SER A 50 -11.11 -8.64 -4.67
N ARG A 51 -10.78 -9.91 -4.99
CA ARG A 51 -11.65 -11.07 -4.82
C ARG A 51 -11.26 -11.95 -3.63
N ASN A 52 -10.25 -11.55 -2.85
CA ASN A 52 -9.79 -12.33 -1.72
C ASN A 52 -10.66 -12.06 -0.48
N ASP A 53 -11.72 -12.86 -0.32
CA ASP A 53 -12.65 -12.75 0.81
C ASP A 53 -11.93 -12.79 2.18
N PHE A 54 -10.90 -13.64 2.32
CA PHE A 54 -10.14 -13.77 3.57
C PHE A 54 -9.38 -12.49 3.93
N LEU A 55 -8.66 -11.88 2.99
CA LEU A 55 -7.92 -10.64 3.22
C LEU A 55 -8.85 -9.44 3.40
N ILE A 56 -9.97 -9.38 2.68
CA ILE A 56 -10.97 -8.33 2.87
C ILE A 56 -11.55 -8.41 4.29
N GLN A 57 -11.87 -9.61 4.78
CA GLN A 57 -12.35 -9.82 6.16
C GLN A 57 -11.29 -9.46 7.21
N MET A 58 -10.01 -9.82 6.96
CA MET A 58 -8.90 -9.40 7.83
C MET A 58 -8.81 -7.88 7.90
N PHE A 59 -8.88 -7.19 6.76
CA PHE A 59 -8.74 -5.74 6.69
C PHE A 59 -9.94 -5.04 7.32
N HIS A 60 -11.16 -5.56 7.12
CA HIS A 60 -12.36 -5.12 7.82
C HIS A 60 -12.20 -5.25 9.35
N TYR A 61 -11.69 -6.39 9.83
CA TYR A 61 -11.43 -6.62 11.26
C TYR A 61 -10.40 -5.64 11.81
N ILE A 62 -9.25 -5.48 11.16
CA ILE A 62 -8.20 -4.53 11.58
C ILE A 62 -8.77 -3.11 11.66
N LYS A 63 -9.46 -2.64 10.62
CA LYS A 63 -10.09 -1.31 10.60
C LYS A 63 -11.07 -1.12 11.76
N THR A 64 -11.91 -2.13 12.01
CA THR A 64 -12.90 -2.10 13.10
C THR A 64 -12.21 -2.02 14.47
N CYS A 65 -11.16 -2.81 14.69
CA CYS A 65 -10.41 -2.82 15.95
C CYS A 65 -9.56 -1.57 16.17
N MET A 66 -9.12 -0.90 15.10
CA MET A 66 -8.31 0.32 15.19
C MET A 66 -9.16 1.59 15.32
N ALA A 67 -10.46 1.54 14.99
CA ALA A 67 -11.34 2.68 15.07
C ALA A 67 -11.31 3.35 16.47
N PRO A 68 -11.28 4.70 16.55
CA PRO A 68 -11.45 5.66 15.45
C PRO A 68 -10.14 6.02 14.70
N LEU A 69 -9.01 5.37 14.97
CA LEU A 69 -7.77 5.64 14.24
C LEU A 69 -7.92 5.19 12.77
N PRO A 70 -7.65 6.05 11.78
CA PRO A 70 -7.75 5.67 10.37
C PRO A 70 -6.82 4.52 10.01
N CYS A 71 -7.34 3.57 9.25
CA CYS A 71 -6.56 2.50 8.64
C CYS A 71 -7.03 2.35 7.18
N SER A 72 -6.29 2.93 6.26
CA SER A 72 -6.64 3.02 4.84
C SER A 72 -6.30 1.71 4.12
N VAL A 73 -7.00 1.43 3.02
CA VAL A 73 -6.73 0.23 2.20
C VAL A 73 -6.40 0.66 0.78
N TYR A 74 -5.18 0.36 0.35
CA TYR A 74 -4.71 0.62 -1.01
C TYR A 74 -4.77 -0.68 -1.84
N LEU A 75 -5.55 -0.66 -2.92
CA LEU A 75 -5.72 -1.79 -3.82
C LEU A 75 -4.82 -1.64 -5.05
N ILE A 76 -3.79 -2.49 -5.13
CA ILE A 76 -2.85 -2.58 -6.25
C ILE A 76 -3.21 -3.82 -7.07
N GLU A 77 -4.22 -3.67 -7.92
CA GLU A 77 -4.70 -4.72 -8.80
C GLU A 77 -4.51 -4.31 -10.26
N HIS A 78 -3.24 -4.20 -10.65
CA HIS A 78 -2.86 -4.03 -12.05
C HIS A 78 -1.95 -5.20 -12.44
N PRO A 79 -2.22 -5.91 -13.56
CA PRO A 79 -1.41 -7.06 -13.97
C PRO A 79 0.09 -6.74 -13.91
N SER A 80 0.55 -5.66 -14.53
CA SER A 80 1.98 -5.33 -14.55
C SER A 80 2.61 -4.94 -13.19
N LEU A 81 1.83 -4.62 -12.15
CA LEU A 81 2.36 -4.14 -10.86
C LEU A 81 2.39 -5.24 -9.78
N LYS A 82 1.64 -6.33 -9.94
CA LYS A 82 1.47 -7.37 -8.91
C LYS A 82 2.59 -8.40 -8.88
N TYR A 83 3.27 -8.65 -10.00
CA TYR A 83 4.05 -9.88 -10.16
C TYR A 83 5.42 -9.91 -9.46
N ALA A 84 5.89 -8.83 -8.83
CA ALA A 84 7.29 -8.69 -8.42
C ALA A 84 7.53 -8.23 -6.96
N THR A 85 6.56 -8.34 -6.05
CA THR A 85 6.73 -7.98 -4.63
C THR A 85 7.24 -9.16 -3.79
N THR A 86 8.00 -8.91 -2.71
CA THR A 86 8.50 -9.97 -1.80
C THR A 86 7.36 -10.80 -1.22
N ARG A 87 6.31 -10.15 -0.70
CA ARG A 87 5.14 -10.83 -0.14
C ARG A 87 4.37 -11.70 -1.12
N SER A 88 4.44 -11.44 -2.43
CA SER A 88 3.70 -12.20 -3.45
C SER A 88 4.11 -13.68 -3.58
N ILE A 89 5.13 -14.12 -2.84
CA ILE A 89 5.43 -15.54 -2.68
C ILE A 89 4.37 -16.28 -1.86
N ALA A 90 3.64 -15.58 -0.98
CA ALA A 90 2.63 -16.15 -0.10
C ALA A 90 1.29 -16.36 -0.80
N LYS A 91 0.46 -17.27 -0.25
CA LYS A 91 -0.91 -17.48 -0.70
C LYS A 91 -1.81 -16.28 -0.37
N TYR A 92 -1.56 -15.64 0.77
CA TYR A 92 -2.26 -14.46 1.29
C TYR A 92 -1.24 -13.34 1.58
N PRO A 93 -0.77 -12.61 0.56
CA PRO A 93 0.19 -11.51 0.73
C PRO A 93 -0.46 -10.29 1.39
N VAL A 94 0.19 -9.71 2.40
CA VAL A 94 -0.27 -8.48 3.06
C VAL A 94 0.88 -7.48 3.16
N GLY A 95 0.71 -6.31 2.55
CA GLY A 95 1.58 -5.17 2.82
C GLY A 95 1.03 -4.34 3.98
N ILE A 96 1.88 -4.05 4.97
CA ILE A 96 1.58 -3.12 6.06
C ILE A 96 2.51 -1.92 5.88
N GLU A 97 1.92 -0.77 5.64
CA GLU A 97 2.61 0.49 5.37
C GLU A 97 2.23 1.50 6.46
N VAL A 98 3.22 2.22 6.99
CA VAL A 98 3.00 3.24 8.02
C VAL A 98 3.92 4.43 7.78
N GLY A 99 3.31 5.60 7.57
CA GLY A 99 3.99 6.88 7.45
C GLY A 99 3.18 8.02 8.07
N PRO A 100 3.73 9.24 8.13
CA PRO A 100 5.02 9.63 7.57
C PRO A 100 6.18 9.34 8.53
N GLN A 101 7.27 8.77 7.99
CA GLN A 101 8.54 8.59 8.69
C GLN A 101 9.71 8.83 7.74
N PRO A 102 10.66 9.73 8.05
CA PRO A 102 11.90 9.83 7.30
C PRO A 102 12.66 8.50 7.29
N HIS A 103 13.14 8.08 6.13
CA HIS A 103 13.96 6.87 6.01
C HIS A 103 15.21 6.97 6.91
N GLY A 104 15.53 5.88 7.59
CA GLY A 104 16.62 5.85 8.58
C GLY A 104 16.30 6.47 9.95
N VAL A 105 15.05 6.89 10.19
CA VAL A 105 14.58 7.40 11.50
C VAL A 105 13.59 6.42 12.12
N LEU A 106 13.66 6.25 13.44
CA LEU A 106 12.69 5.47 14.22
C LEU A 106 11.85 6.38 15.09
N ARG A 107 10.54 6.41 14.85
CA ARG A 107 9.58 7.14 15.68
C ARG A 107 8.74 6.17 16.51
N ALA A 108 8.57 6.48 17.79
CA ALA A 108 7.83 5.62 18.72
C ALA A 108 6.33 5.49 18.36
N ASP A 109 5.73 6.54 17.83
CA ASP A 109 4.32 6.55 17.40
C ASP A 109 4.07 5.66 16.18
N ILE A 110 4.93 5.73 15.16
CA ILE A 110 4.91 4.86 13.98
C ILE A 110 5.10 3.39 14.37
N LEU A 111 6.02 3.13 15.31
CA LEU A 111 6.25 1.79 15.84
C LEU A 111 5.02 1.22 16.56
N ASP A 112 4.35 2.02 17.40
CA ASP A 112 3.11 1.60 18.07
C ASP A 112 2.00 1.29 17.06
N GLN A 113 1.81 2.16 16.07
CA GLN A 113 0.81 1.97 15.01
C GLN A 113 1.04 0.66 14.24
N MET A 114 2.25 0.41 13.77
CA MET A 114 2.59 -0.82 13.05
C MET A 114 2.37 -2.07 13.92
N ARG A 115 2.77 -2.03 15.20
CA ARG A 115 2.54 -3.14 16.15
C ARG A 115 1.06 -3.40 16.38
N ARG A 116 0.24 -2.36 16.47
CA ARG A 116 -1.22 -2.49 16.62
C ARG A 116 -1.87 -3.12 15.40
N MET A 117 -1.46 -2.73 14.19
CA MET A 117 -1.93 -3.36 12.95
C MET A 117 -1.60 -4.86 12.94
N LEU A 118 -0.34 -5.22 13.21
CA LEU A 118 0.10 -6.62 13.29
C LEU A 118 -0.62 -7.42 14.37
N LYS A 119 -0.80 -6.83 15.56
CA LYS A 119 -1.55 -7.47 16.66
C LYS A 119 -2.95 -7.87 16.19
N HIS A 120 -3.69 -6.94 15.59
CA HIS A 120 -5.05 -7.22 15.12
C HIS A 120 -5.09 -8.18 13.93
N ALA A 121 -4.08 -8.16 13.05
CA ALA A 121 -3.98 -9.12 11.97
C ALA A 121 -3.74 -10.55 12.48
N LEU A 122 -2.85 -10.73 13.45
CA LEU A 122 -2.59 -12.03 14.07
C LEU A 122 -3.78 -12.51 14.92
N ASP A 123 -4.42 -11.61 15.68
CA ASP A 123 -5.67 -11.91 16.40
C ASP A 123 -6.75 -12.42 15.44
N PHE A 124 -6.88 -11.80 14.26
CA PHE A 124 -7.84 -12.25 13.24
C PHE A 124 -7.55 -13.67 12.77
N ILE A 125 -6.29 -13.98 12.45
CA ILE A 125 -5.87 -15.33 12.00
C ILE A 125 -6.18 -16.36 13.09
N GLN A 126 -5.83 -16.07 14.34
CA GLN A 126 -6.12 -16.97 15.46
C GLN A 126 -7.63 -17.20 15.61
N ARG A 127 -8.43 -16.14 15.60
CA ARG A 127 -9.89 -16.26 15.72
C ARG A 127 -10.51 -17.05 14.57
N PHE A 128 -10.03 -16.83 13.35
CA PHE A 128 -10.46 -17.60 12.19
C PHE A 128 -10.14 -19.09 12.38
N ASN A 129 -8.93 -19.41 12.83
CA ASN A 129 -8.50 -20.78 13.11
C ASN A 129 -9.30 -21.42 14.25
N GLU A 130 -9.68 -20.67 15.28
CA GLU A 130 -10.55 -21.12 16.40
C GLU A 130 -12.02 -21.34 15.98
N GLY A 131 -12.35 -21.18 14.69
CA GLY A 131 -13.68 -21.41 14.15
C GLY A 131 -14.64 -20.23 14.30
N LYS A 132 -14.13 -19.02 14.63
CA LYS A 132 -14.96 -17.82 14.59
C LYS A 132 -15.47 -17.60 13.17
N GLU A 133 -16.78 -17.60 13.01
CA GLU A 133 -17.42 -17.20 11.77
C GLU A 133 -17.39 -15.67 11.64
N PHE A 134 -17.02 -15.20 10.45
CA PHE A 134 -17.05 -13.79 10.10
C PHE A 134 -18.18 -13.57 9.08
N PRO A 135 -19.24 -12.83 9.44
CA PRO A 135 -20.35 -12.51 8.54
C PRO A 135 -19.90 -11.70 7.32
N PRO A 136 -20.73 -11.61 6.26
CA PRO A 136 -20.44 -10.75 5.12
C PRO A 136 -20.15 -9.31 5.55
N CYS A 137 -19.17 -8.68 4.92
CA CYS A 137 -18.76 -7.32 5.23
C CYS A 137 -18.36 -6.55 3.97
N ALA A 138 -18.08 -5.26 4.14
CA ALA A 138 -17.61 -4.39 3.07
C ALA A 138 -16.51 -3.45 3.58
N ILE A 139 -15.57 -3.10 2.71
CA ILE A 139 -14.52 -2.11 3.00
C ILE A 139 -14.40 -1.10 1.85
N ASP A 140 -14.22 0.16 2.20
CA ASP A 140 -13.76 1.17 1.26
C ASP A 140 -12.26 0.98 0.99
N VAL A 141 -11.91 0.97 -0.30
CA VAL A 141 -10.54 0.86 -0.80
C VAL A 141 -10.25 1.95 -1.81
N TYR A 142 -8.98 2.25 -1.98
CA TYR A 142 -8.45 3.17 -2.98
C TYR A 142 -7.73 2.34 -4.04
N LYS A 143 -8.31 2.19 -5.23
CA LYS A 143 -7.72 1.40 -6.31
C LYS A 143 -6.80 2.27 -7.16
N ILE A 144 -5.56 1.82 -7.36
CA ILE A 144 -4.60 2.51 -8.22
C ILE A 144 -5.17 2.71 -9.63
N MET A 145 -5.00 3.92 -10.17
CA MET A 145 -5.29 4.26 -11.56
C MET A 145 -3.99 4.36 -12.35
N GLU A 146 -3.15 5.32 -11.99
CA GLU A 146 -1.88 5.60 -12.64
C GLU A 146 -0.96 6.44 -11.75
N LYS A 147 0.31 6.51 -12.11
CA LYS A 147 1.34 7.31 -11.44
C LYS A 147 1.47 8.66 -12.11
N VAL A 148 1.72 9.71 -11.34
CA VAL A 148 2.01 11.06 -11.86
C VAL A 148 3.45 11.39 -11.53
N ASP A 149 4.30 11.61 -12.54
CA ASP A 149 5.69 12.05 -12.34
C ASP A 149 5.75 13.52 -11.96
N TYR A 150 6.88 13.94 -11.39
CA TYR A 150 7.23 15.34 -11.29
C TYR A 150 7.35 15.98 -12.68
N PRO A 151 6.96 17.25 -12.83
CA PRO A 151 7.38 18.04 -13.98
C PRO A 151 8.91 18.10 -14.01
N ARG A 152 9.50 17.77 -15.17
CA ARG A 152 10.96 17.73 -15.36
C ARG A 152 11.41 18.67 -16.45
N ASN A 153 12.63 19.18 -16.33
CA ASN A 153 13.29 19.97 -17.36
C ASN A 153 13.86 19.06 -18.48
N GLU A 154 14.49 19.65 -19.49
CA GLU A 154 15.11 18.92 -20.60
C GLU A 154 16.22 17.95 -20.16
N SER A 155 16.88 18.24 -19.03
CA SER A 155 17.91 17.37 -18.43
C SER A 155 17.33 16.19 -17.65
N GLY A 156 16.01 16.15 -17.44
CA GLY A 156 15.33 15.12 -16.64
C GLY A 156 15.28 15.40 -15.14
N ASP A 157 15.78 16.56 -14.69
CA ASP A 157 15.71 17.00 -13.30
C ASP A 157 14.34 17.58 -12.97
N VAL A 158 13.93 17.48 -11.71
CA VAL A 158 12.65 18.02 -11.22
C VAL A 158 12.63 19.55 -11.39
N ALA A 159 11.60 20.06 -12.07
CA ALA A 159 11.40 21.48 -12.36
C ALA A 159 10.34 22.14 -11.45
N ALA A 160 9.51 21.35 -10.77
CA ALA A 160 8.50 21.82 -9.83
C ALA A 160 8.30 20.80 -8.69
N VAL A 161 8.03 21.28 -7.48
CA VAL A 161 7.81 20.46 -6.28
C VAL A 161 6.31 20.28 -6.00
N ILE A 162 5.95 19.35 -5.12
CA ILE A 162 4.57 19.22 -4.63
C ILE A 162 4.09 20.56 -4.07
N HIS A 163 2.89 20.98 -4.50
CA HIS A 163 2.27 22.21 -4.02
C HIS A 163 1.91 22.08 -2.54
N PRO A 164 2.09 23.12 -1.70
CA PRO A 164 1.78 23.06 -0.26
C PRO A 164 0.36 22.59 0.09
N ASN A 165 -0.63 22.91 -0.75
CA ASN A 165 -2.01 22.44 -0.55
C ASN A 165 -2.23 20.95 -0.86
N LEU A 166 -1.31 20.30 -1.58
CA LEU A 166 -1.33 18.85 -1.80
C LEU A 166 -0.40 18.11 -0.83
N GLN A 167 0.68 18.75 -0.37
CA GLN A 167 1.61 18.19 0.60
C GLN A 167 0.85 17.67 1.84
N ASP A 168 1.16 16.43 2.23
CA ASP A 168 0.56 15.74 3.37
C ASP A 168 -0.97 15.51 3.28
N GLN A 169 -1.58 15.68 2.10
CA GLN A 169 -3.02 15.51 1.87
C GLN A 169 -3.37 14.16 1.24
N ASP A 170 -2.59 13.11 1.47
CA ASP A 170 -2.93 11.75 1.07
C ASP A 170 -4.38 11.39 1.46
N TRP A 171 -5.05 10.59 0.61
CA TRP A 171 -6.45 10.15 0.74
C TRP A 171 -7.54 11.22 0.57
N LYS A 172 -7.21 12.51 0.56
CA LYS A 172 -8.21 13.57 0.38
C LYS A 172 -8.61 13.71 -1.09
N PRO A 173 -9.86 14.07 -1.41
CA PRO A 173 -10.25 14.30 -2.80
C PRO A 173 -9.42 15.44 -3.41
N LEU A 174 -8.96 15.21 -4.64
CA LEU A 174 -8.22 16.17 -5.45
C LEU A 174 -8.96 16.38 -6.77
N HIS A 175 -9.41 17.60 -7.00
CA HIS A 175 -10.23 17.97 -8.16
C HIS A 175 -9.37 18.48 -9.32
N PRO A 176 -9.86 18.44 -10.58
CA PRO A 176 -9.08 18.85 -11.75
C PRO A 176 -8.45 20.25 -11.69
N GLY A 177 -9.09 21.20 -11.01
CA GLY A 177 -8.59 22.56 -10.85
C GLY A 177 -7.65 22.77 -9.65
N ASP A 178 -7.52 21.78 -8.77
CA ASP A 178 -6.74 21.93 -7.54
C ASP A 178 -5.24 21.95 -7.83
N PRO A 179 -4.45 22.74 -7.07
CA PRO A 179 -3.01 22.89 -7.31
C PRO A 179 -2.22 21.66 -6.87
N VAL A 180 -1.37 21.14 -7.75
CA VAL A 180 -0.59 19.90 -7.54
C VAL A 180 0.90 20.14 -7.44
N PHE A 181 1.45 20.98 -8.32
CA PHE A 181 2.87 21.36 -8.28
C PHE A 181 3.05 22.87 -8.24
N VAL A 182 4.22 23.30 -7.75
CA VAL A 182 4.69 24.69 -7.82
C VAL A 182 6.18 24.72 -8.16
N SER A 183 6.58 25.53 -9.13
CA SER A 183 7.99 25.78 -9.46
C SER A 183 8.56 26.96 -8.65
N LEU A 184 9.89 27.11 -8.67
CA LEU A 184 10.58 28.16 -7.91
C LEU A 184 10.20 29.59 -8.35
N ASP A 185 9.77 29.76 -9.61
CA ASP A 185 9.26 31.02 -10.15
C ASP A 185 7.79 31.30 -9.77
N GLY A 186 7.16 30.41 -8.99
CA GLY A 186 5.79 30.55 -8.48
C GLY A 186 4.70 30.07 -9.43
N LYS A 187 5.03 29.46 -10.58
CA LYS A 187 4.02 28.87 -11.46
C LYS A 187 3.37 27.65 -10.79
N VAL A 188 2.05 27.72 -10.64
CA VAL A 188 1.23 26.63 -10.11
C VAL A 188 0.73 25.75 -11.25
N ILE A 189 0.83 24.43 -11.08
CA ILE A 189 0.36 23.42 -12.03
C ILE A 189 -0.79 22.66 -11.38
N PRO A 190 -2.02 22.72 -11.91
CA PRO A 190 -3.16 22.00 -11.36
C PRO A 190 -3.15 20.52 -11.76
N LEU A 191 -4.04 19.72 -11.16
CA LEU A 191 -4.19 18.28 -11.48
C LEU A 191 -4.50 18.04 -12.96
N GLY A 192 -5.40 18.85 -13.54
CA GLY A 192 -5.98 18.58 -14.85
C GLY A 192 -6.92 17.35 -14.86
N GLY A 193 -7.18 16.81 -16.05
CA GLY A 193 -8.12 15.70 -16.22
C GLY A 193 -9.58 16.09 -16.05
N ASP A 194 -10.47 15.09 -15.94
CA ASP A 194 -11.92 15.24 -15.98
C ASP A 194 -12.65 14.70 -14.73
N CYS A 195 -11.92 14.06 -13.80
CA CYS A 195 -12.50 13.43 -12.63
C CYS A 195 -11.75 13.76 -11.34
N THR A 196 -12.46 13.64 -10.21
CA THR A 196 -11.85 13.72 -8.88
C THR A 196 -11.13 12.42 -8.57
N VAL A 197 -9.92 12.54 -8.04
CA VAL A 197 -9.09 11.39 -7.63
C VAL A 197 -8.70 11.52 -6.16
N TYR A 198 -8.08 10.48 -5.62
CA TYR A 198 -7.52 10.48 -4.28
C TYR A 198 -6.02 10.18 -4.37
N PRO A 199 -5.14 11.16 -4.08
CA PRO A 199 -3.70 10.98 -4.19
C PRO A 199 -3.18 10.14 -3.02
N VAL A 200 -2.18 9.30 -3.30
CA VAL A 200 -1.49 8.46 -2.31
C VAL A 200 0.02 8.47 -2.61
N PHE A 201 0.83 8.15 -1.59
CA PHE A 201 2.29 8.24 -1.67
C PHE A 201 2.75 9.62 -2.15
N VAL A 202 2.07 10.67 -1.66
CA VAL A 202 2.42 12.05 -2.02
C VAL A 202 3.81 12.35 -1.48
N ASN A 203 4.71 12.68 -2.40
CA ASN A 203 6.09 13.07 -2.09
C ASN A 203 6.94 11.95 -1.45
N GLU A 204 6.77 10.70 -1.87
CA GLU A 204 7.61 9.60 -1.36
C GLU A 204 9.06 9.71 -1.85
N ALA A 205 10.02 9.79 -0.92
CA ALA A 205 11.44 9.95 -1.20
C ALA A 205 12.00 8.88 -2.14
N ALA A 206 11.63 7.61 -1.97
CA ALA A 206 12.11 6.52 -2.83
C ALA A 206 11.53 6.56 -4.25
N TYR A 207 10.51 7.39 -4.51
CA TYR A 207 9.73 7.37 -5.76
C TYR A 207 10.14 8.46 -6.76
N TYR A 208 11.02 9.37 -6.36
CA TYR A 208 11.66 10.34 -7.25
C TYR A 208 12.34 9.69 -8.46
N GLU A 209 13.06 8.59 -8.26
CA GLU A 209 13.70 7.80 -9.33
C GLU A 209 12.69 6.95 -10.12
N LYS A 210 11.54 6.63 -9.51
CA LYS A 210 10.48 5.80 -10.10
C LYS A 210 9.48 6.62 -10.91
N LYS A 211 9.72 7.91 -11.04
CA LYS A 211 8.87 8.87 -11.76
C LYS A 211 7.45 8.92 -11.21
N GLU A 212 7.35 8.99 -9.88
CA GLU A 212 6.08 8.99 -9.17
C GLU A 212 6.15 10.02 -8.03
N ALA A 213 5.58 11.20 -8.29
CA ALA A 213 5.35 12.23 -7.28
C ALA A 213 4.17 11.86 -6.36
N PHE A 214 3.15 11.20 -6.92
CA PHE A 214 2.05 10.55 -6.23
C PHE A 214 1.36 9.57 -7.19
N ALA A 215 0.57 8.64 -6.67
CA ALA A 215 -0.34 7.83 -7.47
C ALA A 215 -1.77 8.34 -7.36
N LYS A 216 -2.49 8.36 -8.50
CA LYS A 216 -3.93 8.62 -8.53
C LYS A 216 -4.68 7.35 -8.22
N THR A 217 -5.70 7.46 -7.38
CA THR A 217 -6.57 6.35 -7.05
C THR A 217 -8.04 6.74 -7.21
N THR A 218 -8.86 5.73 -7.48
CA THR A 218 -10.32 5.82 -7.40
C THR A 218 -10.81 5.11 -6.16
N LYS A 219 -11.80 5.69 -5.47
CA LYS A 219 -12.38 5.11 -4.28
C LYS A 219 -13.55 4.19 -4.66
N LEU A 220 -13.55 2.96 -4.18
CA LEU A 220 -14.63 1.99 -4.38
C LEU A 220 -14.83 1.12 -3.14
N THR A 221 -15.96 0.42 -3.09
CA THR A 221 -16.27 -0.51 -1.99
C THR A 221 -16.11 -1.95 -2.47
N LEU A 222 -15.35 -2.74 -1.73
CA LEU A 222 -15.25 -4.19 -1.92
C LEU A 222 -16.15 -4.90 -0.92
N ASN A 223 -16.80 -5.98 -1.36
CA ASN A 223 -17.61 -6.84 -0.50
C ASN A 223 -16.90 -8.18 -0.31
N ALA A 224 -16.95 -8.73 0.90
CA ALA A 224 -16.53 -10.10 1.17
C ALA A 224 -17.72 -10.96 1.60
N LYS A 225 -17.68 -12.20 1.15
CA LYS A 225 -18.60 -13.24 1.63
C LYS A 225 -18.30 -13.59 3.08
N SER A 226 -19.24 -14.28 3.71
CA SER A 226 -19.01 -14.90 5.01
C SER A 226 -17.87 -15.92 4.89
N ILE A 227 -17.00 -15.97 5.89
CA ILE A 227 -15.90 -16.95 5.95
C ILE A 227 -15.86 -17.65 7.31
N ARG A 228 -15.35 -18.89 7.31
CA ARG A 228 -15.02 -19.69 8.49
C ARG A 228 -13.90 -20.66 8.16
N SER A 229 -13.15 -21.12 9.15
CA SER A 229 -12.19 -22.21 8.97
C SER A 229 -12.92 -23.53 8.66
N THR A 230 -12.29 -24.39 7.87
CA THR A 230 -12.76 -25.75 7.57
C THR A 230 -12.26 -26.80 8.57
N LEU A 231 -11.34 -26.42 9.47
CA LEU A 231 -10.82 -27.29 10.52
C LEU A 231 -11.83 -27.51 11.68
N HIS A 232 -12.96 -26.80 11.63
CA HIS A 232 -14.09 -26.90 12.57
C HIS A 232 -15.42 -26.97 11.83
#